data_AF-A0A4D6HTC6-F1
#
_entry.id   AF-A0A4D6HTC6-F1
#
_cell.length_a   1.000
_cell.length_b   1.000
_cell.length_c   1.000
_cell.angle_alpha   90.00
_cell.angle_beta   90.00
_cell.angle_gamma   90.00
#
_symmetry.space_group_name_H-M   'P 1'
#
loop_
_entity.id
_entity.type
_entity.pdbx_description
1 polymer ?
#
loop_
_entity_poly.entity_id
_entity_poly.type
_entity_poly.pdbx_seq_one_letter_code
_entity_poly.pdbx_strand_id
1 'polypeptide(L)'
;MTTKREYGIGGMIVSKGNLTLNFARNETQSGCERWQRINNALEQARDDLYADVSDDRLTAESREVMVEAMASESESDEQWADRKLFQLATESRISLEEIQSAPSIGWVDGAQKGADKLVERGYVVLDTSDAATQRLHALASDENISIVVPETFDVGERAESEGVWTGYHRIEDESQLNADQQRYLRFARVLARELGIERDVYYGEASADAWTDGRTHIVITDSAVTSRQRAVWMHDLYLVMLHEAAHDTSSRDRPSHGHHFKSTFRSLVEDPGNRSSFAELVQQVVDEGFGSVFEWYGVGC
;
A
#
# COMPACT_ATOMS: atom_id res chain seq x y z
N MET A 1 -3.76 -14.76 -32.87
CA MET A 1 -4.23 -15.34 -31.58
C MET A 1 -4.76 -14.18 -30.76
N THR A 2 -6.07 -13.99 -30.67
CA THR A 2 -6.67 -13.08 -29.69
C THR A 2 -6.36 -13.64 -28.31
N THR A 3 -5.71 -12.83 -27.47
CA THR A 3 -5.24 -13.31 -26.18
C THR A 3 -6.44 -13.59 -25.28
N LYS A 4 -6.31 -14.64 -24.46
CA LYS A 4 -7.31 -15.32 -23.61
C LYS A 4 -8.15 -14.43 -22.66
N ARG A 5 -8.01 -13.11 -22.68
CA ARG A 5 -8.53 -12.18 -21.67
C ARG A 5 -9.56 -11.18 -22.19
N GLU A 6 -9.69 -10.97 -23.50
CA GLU A 6 -10.53 -9.88 -24.05
C GLU A 6 -12.04 -10.04 -23.79
N TYR A 7 -12.53 -11.27 -23.56
CA TYR A 7 -13.97 -11.53 -23.42
C TYR A 7 -14.38 -12.13 -22.08
N GLY A 8 -13.44 -12.53 -21.21
CA GLY A 8 -13.75 -13.26 -19.97
C GLY A 8 -14.40 -14.64 -20.14
N ILE A 9 -14.62 -15.07 -21.38
CA ILE A 9 -15.20 -16.38 -21.75
C ILE A 9 -14.22 -17.20 -22.60
N GLY A 10 -14.18 -18.51 -22.36
CA GLY A 10 -13.34 -19.45 -23.11
C GLY A 10 -14.18 -20.36 -24.02
N GLY A 11 -13.79 -20.52 -25.29
CA GLY A 11 -14.54 -21.38 -26.21
C GLY A 11 -13.86 -21.61 -27.56
N MET A 12 -14.51 -22.40 -28.41
CA MET A 12 -14.11 -22.63 -29.80
C MET A 12 -15.13 -22.01 -30.75
N ILE A 13 -14.66 -21.15 -31.65
CA ILE A 13 -15.49 -20.50 -32.66
C ILE A 13 -15.32 -21.24 -33.98
N VAL A 14 -16.41 -21.79 -34.51
CA VAL A 14 -16.43 -22.44 -35.82
C VAL A 14 -17.35 -21.66 -36.74
N SER A 15 -16.80 -21.05 -37.79
CA SER A 15 -17.58 -20.31 -38.80
C SER A 15 -17.75 -21.14 -40.07
N LYS A 16 -18.95 -21.14 -40.64
CA LYS A 16 -19.24 -21.85 -41.91
C LYS A 16 -18.68 -21.13 -43.14
N GLY A 17 -18.26 -19.88 -43.01
CA GLY A 17 -17.72 -19.09 -44.11
C GLY A 17 -16.37 -18.48 -43.75
N ASN A 18 -15.54 -18.25 -44.77
CA ASN A 18 -14.16 -17.80 -44.59
C ASN A 18 -14.04 -16.45 -43.84
N LEU A 19 -13.17 -16.39 -42.85
CA LEU A 19 -12.71 -15.11 -42.30
C LEU A 19 -11.74 -14.46 -43.29
N THR A 20 -11.75 -13.13 -43.34
CA THR A 20 -10.74 -12.37 -44.07
C THR A 20 -9.48 -12.35 -43.22
N LEU A 21 -8.46 -13.09 -43.61
CA LEU A 21 -7.21 -13.23 -42.85
C LEU A 21 -6.09 -12.44 -43.49
N ASN A 22 -5.10 -12.05 -42.70
CA ASN A 22 -3.86 -11.47 -43.21
C ASN A 22 -3.08 -12.48 -44.07
N PHE A 23 -2.03 -12.03 -44.74
CA PHE A 23 -1.25 -12.88 -45.65
C PHE A 23 -0.67 -14.12 -44.94
N ALA A 24 -0.24 -13.96 -43.68
CA ALA A 24 0.30 -15.03 -42.84
C ALA A 24 -0.77 -15.99 -42.28
N ARG A 25 -2.06 -15.68 -42.47
CA ARG A 25 -3.22 -16.46 -41.99
C ARG A 25 -3.22 -16.73 -40.48
N ASN A 26 -2.62 -15.85 -39.69
CA ASN A 26 -2.56 -15.97 -38.23
C ASN A 26 -3.48 -14.97 -37.51
N GLU A 27 -4.01 -13.99 -38.24
CA GLU A 27 -4.87 -12.92 -37.72
C GLU A 27 -5.96 -12.54 -38.71
N THR A 28 -7.11 -12.12 -38.18
CA THR A 28 -8.19 -11.55 -38.96
C THR A 28 -7.84 -10.12 -39.38
N GLN A 29 -8.09 -9.77 -40.63
CA GLN A 29 -7.90 -8.41 -41.12
C GLN A 29 -8.92 -7.44 -40.49
N SER A 30 -8.47 -6.21 -40.24
CA SER A 30 -9.34 -5.11 -39.85
C SER A 30 -10.43 -4.90 -40.92
N GLY A 31 -11.66 -4.64 -40.47
CA GLY A 31 -12.83 -4.48 -41.35
C GLY A 31 -13.48 -5.78 -41.84
N CYS A 32 -13.07 -6.96 -41.34
CA CYS A 32 -13.77 -8.20 -41.65
C CYS A 32 -15.18 -8.20 -41.04
N GLU A 33 -16.21 -7.94 -41.84
CA GLU A 33 -17.62 -7.89 -41.39
C GLU A 33 -18.05 -9.17 -40.65
N ARG A 34 -17.58 -10.34 -41.10
CA ARG A 34 -17.91 -11.62 -40.45
C ARG A 34 -17.33 -11.68 -39.04
N TRP A 35 -16.12 -11.18 -38.86
CA TRP A 35 -15.50 -11.13 -37.55
C TRP A 35 -16.18 -10.11 -36.65
N GLN A 36 -16.57 -8.95 -37.16
CA GLN A 36 -17.38 -7.99 -36.40
C GLN A 36 -18.68 -8.63 -35.88
N ARG A 37 -19.41 -9.36 -36.73
CA ARG A 37 -20.62 -10.08 -36.28
C ARG A 37 -20.33 -11.16 -35.24
N ILE A 38 -19.21 -11.86 -35.35
CA ILE A 38 -18.77 -12.84 -34.36
C ILE A 38 -18.43 -12.14 -33.05
N ASN A 39 -17.69 -11.02 -33.10
CA ASN A 39 -17.30 -10.22 -31.95
C ASN A 39 -18.52 -9.77 -31.16
N ASN A 40 -19.50 -9.15 -31.83
CA ASN A 40 -20.74 -8.70 -31.19
C ASN A 40 -21.51 -9.86 -30.57
N ALA A 41 -21.50 -11.05 -31.19
CA ALA A 41 -22.15 -12.24 -30.64
C ALA A 41 -21.40 -12.80 -29.41
N LEU A 42 -20.08 -12.66 -29.34
CA LEU A 42 -19.29 -13.03 -28.16
C LEU A 42 -19.50 -12.05 -27.02
N GLU A 43 -19.55 -10.75 -27.30
CA GLU A 43 -19.86 -9.70 -26.33
C GLU A 43 -21.25 -9.94 -25.73
N GLN A 44 -22.27 -10.14 -26.57
CA GLN A 44 -23.62 -10.47 -26.08
C GLN A 44 -23.63 -11.74 -25.23
N ALA A 45 -22.94 -12.81 -25.66
CA ALA A 45 -22.90 -14.06 -24.90
C ALA A 45 -22.17 -13.91 -23.55
N ARG A 46 -21.13 -13.06 -23.49
CA ARG A 46 -20.46 -12.68 -22.24
C ARG A 46 -21.44 -11.94 -21.33
N ASP A 47 -22.16 -10.97 -21.88
CA ASP A 47 -23.06 -10.11 -21.12
C ASP A 47 -24.24 -10.91 -20.55
N ASP A 48 -24.83 -11.81 -21.36
CA ASP A 48 -25.87 -12.76 -20.92
C ASP A 48 -25.34 -13.67 -19.80
N LEU A 49 -24.12 -14.19 -19.94
CA LEU A 49 -23.51 -15.05 -18.93
C LEU A 49 -23.31 -14.30 -17.60
N TYR A 50 -22.77 -13.08 -17.65
CA TYR A 50 -22.50 -12.30 -16.44
C TYR A 50 -23.77 -11.73 -15.79
N ALA A 51 -24.85 -11.52 -16.56
CA ALA A 51 -26.16 -11.21 -16.01
C ALA A 51 -26.69 -12.35 -15.12
N ASP A 52 -26.46 -13.61 -15.50
CA ASP A 52 -26.94 -14.80 -14.78
C ASP A 52 -26.05 -15.24 -13.60
N VAL A 53 -24.77 -14.85 -13.60
CA VAL A 53 -23.82 -15.23 -12.55
C VAL A 53 -23.91 -14.28 -11.36
N SER A 54 -24.12 -14.82 -10.16
CA SER A 54 -24.12 -14.06 -8.91
C SER A 54 -22.73 -13.52 -8.56
N ASP A 55 -22.68 -12.36 -7.89
CA ASP A 55 -21.42 -11.68 -7.52
C ASP A 55 -20.44 -12.57 -6.74
N ASP A 56 -20.94 -13.43 -5.85
CA ASP A 56 -20.14 -14.35 -5.05
C ASP A 56 -19.39 -15.40 -5.89
N ARG A 57 -19.83 -15.62 -7.13
CA ARG A 57 -19.26 -16.62 -8.05
C ARG A 57 -18.31 -16.02 -9.08
N LEU A 58 -18.22 -14.69 -9.14
CA LEU A 58 -17.27 -14.02 -10.03
C LEU A 58 -15.84 -14.25 -9.53
N THR A 59 -14.91 -14.49 -10.45
CA THR A 59 -13.48 -14.52 -10.15
C THR A 59 -12.89 -13.11 -10.23
N ALA A 60 -11.63 -12.93 -9.80
CA ALA A 60 -10.94 -11.65 -9.93
C ALA A 60 -10.84 -11.23 -11.42
N GLU A 61 -10.54 -12.18 -12.30
CA GLU A 61 -10.44 -11.95 -13.74
C GLU A 61 -11.78 -11.58 -14.37
N SER A 62 -12.88 -12.22 -13.94
CA SER A 62 -14.22 -11.84 -14.42
C SER A 62 -14.57 -10.41 -14.05
N ARG A 63 -14.24 -9.98 -12.82
CA ARG A 63 -14.49 -8.60 -12.37
C ARG A 63 -13.65 -7.60 -13.16
N GLU A 64 -12.37 -7.88 -13.40
CA GLU A 64 -11.50 -7.04 -14.22
C GLU A 64 -12.07 -6.84 -15.64
N VAL A 65 -12.52 -7.93 -16.28
CA VAL A 65 -13.17 -7.85 -17.61
C VAL A 65 -14.46 -7.03 -17.56
N MET A 66 -15.25 -7.14 -16.49
CA MET A 66 -16.46 -6.33 -16.33
C MET A 66 -16.13 -4.84 -16.19
N VAL A 67 -15.07 -4.50 -15.47
CA VAL A 67 -14.59 -3.11 -15.33
C VAL A 67 -14.11 -2.54 -16.66
N GLU A 68 -13.38 -3.33 -17.45
CA GLU A 68 -12.93 -2.91 -18.79
C GLU A 68 -14.08 -2.63 -19.74
N ALA A 69 -15.11 -3.48 -19.74
CA ALA A 69 -16.27 -3.28 -20.60
C ALA A 69 -17.11 -2.07 -20.16
N MET A 70 -17.22 -1.78 -18.87
CA MET A 70 -17.85 -0.53 -18.38
C MET A 70 -17.10 0.73 -18.84
N ALA A 71 -15.80 0.65 -19.13
CA ALA A 71 -15.02 1.78 -19.60
C ALA A 71 -15.03 1.95 -21.13
N SER A 72 -15.53 0.95 -21.87
CA SER A 72 -15.61 1.02 -23.32
C SER A 72 -16.90 1.70 -23.76
N GLU A 73 -16.81 2.66 -24.72
CA GLU A 73 -17.91 3.51 -25.24
C GLU A 73 -19.12 2.77 -25.86
N SER A 74 -19.25 1.45 -25.69
CA SER A 74 -20.50 0.75 -25.95
C SER A 74 -21.58 1.26 -24.98
N GLU A 75 -22.84 1.33 -25.41
CA GLU A 75 -24.02 1.87 -24.71
C GLU A 75 -24.39 1.18 -23.36
N SER A 76 -23.42 0.56 -22.68
CA SER A 76 -23.50 -0.27 -21.48
C SER A 76 -22.87 0.38 -20.25
N ASP A 77 -22.61 1.69 -20.24
CA ASP A 77 -22.02 2.42 -19.09
C ASP A 77 -22.73 2.13 -17.76
N GLU A 78 -24.01 1.72 -17.81
CA GLU A 78 -24.84 1.42 -16.65
C GLU A 78 -25.06 -0.08 -16.37
N GLN A 79 -24.64 -0.98 -17.27
CA GLN A 79 -25.11 -2.39 -17.23
C GLN A 79 -24.66 -3.15 -15.98
N TRP A 80 -23.51 -2.78 -15.39
CA TRP A 80 -22.97 -3.42 -14.20
C TRP A 80 -22.60 -2.44 -13.09
N ALA A 81 -23.05 -1.19 -13.17
CA ALA A 81 -22.70 -0.17 -12.19
C ALA A 81 -23.22 -0.52 -10.77
N ASP A 82 -24.30 -1.29 -10.68
CA ASP A 82 -24.94 -1.76 -9.44
C ASP A 82 -24.30 -3.05 -8.87
N ARG A 83 -23.43 -3.72 -9.63
CA ARG A 83 -22.77 -4.98 -9.24
C ARG A 83 -21.63 -4.73 -8.26
N LYS A 84 -21.48 -5.60 -7.24
CA LYS A 84 -20.44 -5.45 -6.20
C LYS A 84 -19.09 -5.98 -6.66
N LEU A 85 -18.42 -5.20 -7.51
CA LEU A 85 -17.18 -5.59 -8.18
C LEU A 85 -15.92 -5.15 -7.42
N PHE A 86 -15.95 -4.06 -6.67
CA PHE A 86 -14.76 -3.44 -6.11
C PHE A 86 -14.56 -3.82 -4.65
N GLN A 87 -13.32 -4.01 -4.25
CA GLN A 87 -12.95 -4.40 -2.89
C GLN A 87 -12.70 -3.17 -2.02
N LEU A 88 -13.36 -3.14 -0.86
CA LEU A 88 -13.07 -2.21 0.24
C LEU A 88 -11.88 -2.73 1.07
N ALA A 89 -11.28 -1.87 1.88
CA ALA A 89 -10.19 -2.23 2.80
C ALA A 89 -10.53 -3.43 3.72
N THR A 90 -11.80 -3.59 4.08
CA THR A 90 -12.31 -4.70 4.91
C THR A 90 -12.53 -6.01 4.13
N GLU A 91 -12.05 -6.11 2.89
CA GLU A 91 -12.27 -7.20 1.92
C GLU A 91 -13.73 -7.39 1.47
N SER A 92 -14.68 -6.65 2.05
CA SER A 92 -16.05 -6.56 1.58
C SER A 92 -16.13 -5.86 0.22
N ARG A 93 -17.24 -6.04 -0.51
CA ARG A 93 -17.39 -5.50 -1.87
C ARG A 93 -18.46 -4.43 -1.99
N ILE A 94 -18.22 -3.49 -2.88
CA ILE A 94 -19.03 -2.31 -3.18
C ILE A 94 -19.22 -2.15 -4.70
N SER A 95 -20.31 -1.51 -5.13
CA SER A 95 -20.59 -1.24 -6.54
C SER A 95 -20.04 0.11 -7.04
N LEU A 96 -20.02 0.31 -8.35
CA LEU A 96 -19.61 1.59 -8.94
C LEU A 96 -20.60 2.70 -8.57
N GLU A 97 -21.90 2.40 -8.56
CA GLU A 97 -22.96 3.33 -8.18
C GLU A 97 -22.80 3.80 -6.72
N GLU A 98 -22.48 2.88 -5.81
CA GLU A 98 -22.21 3.19 -4.40
C GLU A 98 -20.93 4.03 -4.26
N ILE A 99 -19.89 3.75 -5.04
CA ILE A 99 -18.66 4.56 -5.11
C ILE A 99 -18.98 5.97 -5.60
N GLN A 100 -19.71 6.11 -6.71
CA GLN A 100 -20.04 7.41 -7.32
C GLN A 100 -20.97 8.26 -6.45
N SER A 101 -21.80 7.61 -5.64
CA SER A 101 -22.70 8.26 -4.70
C SER A 101 -21.99 8.71 -3.40
N ALA A 102 -20.76 8.23 -3.16
CA ALA A 102 -20.01 8.59 -1.97
C ALA A 102 -19.56 10.06 -2.04
N PRO A 103 -19.53 10.78 -0.90
CA PRO A 103 -19.09 12.18 -0.88
C PRO A 103 -17.61 12.33 -1.25
N SER A 104 -16.80 11.32 -0.91
CA SER A 104 -15.38 11.24 -1.22
C SER A 104 -14.91 9.80 -1.01
N ILE A 105 -13.81 9.41 -1.66
CA ILE A 105 -13.26 8.05 -1.58
C ILE A 105 -11.78 8.05 -1.17
N GLY A 106 -11.32 6.97 -0.54
CA GLY A 106 -9.91 6.74 -0.23
C GLY A 106 -9.37 5.54 -1.01
N TRP A 107 -8.09 5.57 -1.36
CA TRP A 107 -7.39 4.45 -2.01
C TRP A 107 -6.30 3.93 -1.06
N VAL A 108 -6.18 2.61 -0.94
CA VAL A 108 -5.12 1.93 -0.17
C VAL A 108 -4.55 0.77 -0.97
N ASP A 109 -3.27 0.46 -0.78
CA ASP A 109 -2.64 -0.73 -1.34
C ASP A 109 -2.52 -1.81 -0.27
N GLY A 110 -3.53 -2.69 -0.18
CA GLY A 110 -3.62 -3.72 0.85
C GLY A 110 -3.96 -3.17 2.23
N ALA A 111 -3.43 -3.83 3.27
CA ALA A 111 -3.76 -3.53 4.65
C ALA A 111 -3.12 -2.22 5.13
N GLN A 112 -3.94 -1.19 5.33
CA GLN A 112 -3.54 0.08 5.94
C GLN A 112 -4.23 0.31 7.29
N LYS A 113 -3.47 0.77 8.29
CA LYS A 113 -3.99 1.02 9.64
C LYS A 113 -5.06 2.12 9.61
N GLY A 114 -6.18 1.85 10.27
CA GLY A 114 -7.33 2.76 10.30
C GLY A 114 -8.27 2.67 9.10
N ALA A 115 -7.86 2.05 7.98
CA ALA A 115 -8.71 1.91 6.79
C ALA A 115 -9.98 1.11 7.09
N ASP A 116 -9.86 -0.05 7.75
CA ASP A 116 -11.01 -0.87 8.15
C ASP A 116 -11.98 -0.10 9.06
N LYS A 117 -11.43 0.68 10.00
CA LYS A 117 -12.21 1.49 10.93
C LYS A 117 -12.92 2.65 10.24
N LEU A 118 -12.33 3.22 9.20
CA LEU A 118 -13.02 4.19 8.34
C LEU A 118 -14.18 3.53 7.60
N VAL A 119 -13.98 2.34 7.03
CA VAL A 119 -15.06 1.58 6.36
C VAL A 119 -16.19 1.23 7.35
N GLU A 120 -15.85 0.78 8.56
CA GLU A 120 -16.85 0.53 9.63
C GLU A 120 -17.64 1.80 10.00
N ARG A 121 -17.07 3.00 9.79
CA ARG A 121 -17.74 4.29 9.99
C ARG A 121 -18.51 4.80 8.77
N GLY A 122 -18.55 4.03 7.69
CA GLY A 122 -19.30 4.36 6.47
C GLY A 122 -18.50 5.14 5.43
N TYR A 123 -17.18 5.27 5.58
CA TYR A 123 -16.33 5.79 4.51
C TYR A 123 -16.11 4.74 3.43
N VAL A 124 -15.98 5.18 2.18
CA VAL A 124 -15.58 4.32 1.07
C VAL A 124 -14.05 4.35 0.95
N VAL A 125 -13.40 3.27 1.36
CA VAL A 125 -11.95 3.08 1.24
C VAL A 125 -11.68 1.83 0.41
N LEU A 126 -11.14 2.03 -0.79
CA LEU A 126 -10.96 1.03 -1.84
C LEU A 126 -9.54 0.46 -1.82
N ASP A 127 -9.44 -0.86 -1.89
CA ASP A 127 -8.17 -1.60 -1.85
C ASP A 127 -7.68 -1.95 -3.25
N THR A 128 -6.61 -1.28 -3.70
CA THR A 128 -5.99 -1.45 -5.01
C THR A 128 -5.09 -2.69 -5.12
N SER A 129 -4.95 -3.49 -4.05
CA SER A 129 -4.33 -4.82 -4.18
C SER A 129 -5.27 -5.83 -4.87
N ASP A 130 -6.58 -5.54 -4.91
CA ASP A 130 -7.54 -6.24 -5.75
C ASP A 130 -7.46 -5.78 -7.21
N ALA A 131 -7.44 -6.73 -8.14
CA ALA A 131 -7.24 -6.45 -9.57
C ALA A 131 -8.35 -5.57 -10.19
N ALA A 132 -9.61 -5.74 -9.79
CA ALA A 132 -10.71 -4.97 -10.34
C ALA A 132 -10.70 -3.53 -9.79
N THR A 133 -10.43 -3.37 -8.49
CA THR A 133 -10.24 -2.04 -7.88
C THR A 133 -9.02 -1.32 -8.46
N GLN A 134 -7.91 -2.03 -8.67
CA GLN A 134 -6.71 -1.49 -9.32
C GLN A 134 -7.03 -1.00 -10.74
N ARG A 135 -7.82 -1.77 -11.50
CA ARG A 135 -8.23 -1.38 -12.84
C ARG A 135 -9.10 -0.12 -12.84
N LEU A 136 -10.07 -0.03 -11.93
CA LEU A 136 -10.87 1.17 -11.74
C LEU A 136 -9.99 2.39 -11.43
N HIS A 137 -9.04 2.25 -10.51
CA HIS A 137 -8.11 3.33 -10.16
C HIS A 137 -7.29 3.82 -11.37
N ALA A 138 -6.83 2.89 -12.21
CA ALA A 138 -6.12 3.23 -13.44
C ALA A 138 -7.01 3.99 -14.45
N LEU A 139 -8.25 3.53 -14.65
CA LEU A 139 -9.21 4.17 -15.55
C LEU A 139 -9.64 5.55 -15.05
N ALA A 140 -9.92 5.70 -13.76
CA ALA A 140 -10.24 6.99 -13.15
C ALA A 140 -9.12 8.03 -13.28
N SER A 141 -7.88 7.57 -13.50
CA SER A 141 -6.69 8.42 -13.66
C SER A 141 -6.33 8.70 -15.13
N ASP A 142 -6.98 8.04 -16.11
CA ASP A 142 -6.69 8.22 -17.53
C ASP A 142 -7.53 9.38 -18.11
N GLU A 143 -6.87 10.37 -18.70
CA GLU A 143 -7.53 11.53 -19.32
C GLU A 143 -8.35 11.17 -20.58
N ASN A 144 -8.13 9.98 -21.16
CA ASN A 144 -8.76 9.56 -22.42
C ASN A 144 -9.95 8.61 -22.24
N ILE A 145 -10.10 8.00 -21.06
CA ILE A 145 -11.14 7.00 -20.76
C ILE A 145 -11.65 7.31 -19.36
N SER A 146 -12.85 7.87 -19.22
CA SER A 146 -13.26 8.46 -17.94
C SER A 146 -14.43 7.72 -17.31
N ILE A 147 -14.12 6.78 -16.41
CA ILE A 147 -15.05 6.46 -15.33
C ILE A 147 -14.91 7.57 -14.30
N VAL A 148 -16.00 8.31 -14.07
CA VAL A 148 -16.04 9.38 -13.07
C VAL A 148 -16.09 8.77 -11.68
N VAL A 149 -15.19 9.21 -10.79
CA VAL A 149 -15.18 8.89 -9.36
C VAL A 149 -15.19 10.18 -8.52
N PRO A 150 -15.67 10.15 -7.27
CA PRO A 150 -15.66 11.33 -6.39
C PRO A 150 -14.25 11.84 -6.05
N GLU A 151 -14.19 12.99 -5.38
CA GLU A 151 -12.94 13.50 -4.83
C GLU A 151 -12.27 12.49 -3.90
N THR A 152 -10.94 12.44 -3.94
CA THR A 152 -10.14 11.49 -3.16
C THR A 152 -9.64 12.13 -1.86
N PHE A 153 -9.45 11.32 -0.83
CA PHE A 153 -8.83 11.74 0.43
C PHE A 153 -7.66 10.82 0.83
N ASP A 154 -6.71 11.37 1.58
CA ASP A 154 -5.65 10.58 2.23
C ASP A 154 -6.25 9.80 3.41
N VAL A 155 -6.14 8.48 3.34
CA VAL A 155 -6.75 7.56 4.30
C VAL A 155 -6.13 7.69 5.69
N GLY A 156 -4.82 7.97 5.78
CA GLY A 156 -4.13 8.18 7.05
C GLY A 156 -4.58 9.47 7.73
N GLU A 157 -4.58 10.58 7.00
CA GLU A 157 -5.05 11.88 7.51
C GLU A 157 -6.53 11.81 7.92
N ARG A 158 -7.36 11.12 7.13
CA ARG A 158 -8.77 10.91 7.48
C ARG A 158 -8.92 10.08 8.75
N ALA A 159 -8.19 8.98 8.86
CA ALA A 159 -8.22 8.09 10.03
C ALA A 159 -7.80 8.82 11.32
N GLU A 160 -6.84 9.73 11.22
CA GLU A 160 -6.42 10.62 12.30
C GLU A 160 -7.50 11.64 12.68
N SER A 161 -8.06 12.34 11.70
CA SER A 161 -9.13 13.33 11.94
C SER A 161 -10.38 12.73 12.58
N GLU A 162 -10.68 11.48 12.26
CA GLU A 162 -11.79 10.71 12.81
C GLU A 162 -11.45 10.10 14.18
N GLY A 163 -10.19 10.16 14.61
CA GLY A 163 -9.73 9.56 15.87
C GLY A 163 -9.88 8.04 15.89
N VAL A 164 -9.99 7.38 14.73
CA VAL A 164 -9.92 5.90 14.64
C VAL A 164 -8.49 5.40 14.69
N TRP A 165 -7.53 6.26 14.38
CA TRP A 165 -6.11 5.97 14.46
C TRP A 165 -5.35 7.28 14.66
N THR A 166 -4.75 7.50 15.82
CA THR A 166 -4.06 8.78 16.13
C THR A 166 -2.65 8.86 15.55
N GLY A 167 -2.29 8.00 14.61
CA GLY A 167 -0.98 8.02 13.98
C GLY A 167 0.19 7.57 14.84
N TYR A 168 0.11 7.67 16.17
CA TYR A 168 1.26 7.51 17.05
C TYR A 168 0.87 6.71 18.30
N HIS A 169 1.12 5.41 18.26
CA HIS A 169 0.85 4.51 19.38
C HIS A 169 2.15 3.83 19.83
N ARG A 170 2.44 3.86 21.13
CA ARG A 170 3.53 3.07 21.72
C ARG A 170 2.97 1.70 22.10
N ILE A 171 3.68 0.63 21.77
CA ILE A 171 3.37 -0.71 22.28
C ILE A 171 3.88 -0.79 23.73
N GLU A 172 2.96 -0.87 24.69
CA GLU A 172 3.30 -0.89 26.12
C GLU A 172 3.84 -2.24 26.59
N ASP A 173 3.38 -3.34 25.99
CA ASP A 173 3.79 -4.69 26.31
C ASP A 173 4.73 -5.25 25.23
N GLU A 174 6.04 -5.16 25.47
CA GLU A 174 7.08 -5.62 24.54
C GLU A 174 7.01 -7.13 24.26
N SER A 175 6.30 -7.92 25.07
CA SER A 175 6.11 -9.35 24.80
C SER A 175 5.27 -9.62 23.54
N GLN A 176 4.54 -8.60 23.07
CA GLN A 176 3.77 -8.64 21.83
C GLN A 176 4.62 -8.45 20.58
N LEU A 177 5.87 -7.98 20.73
CA LEU A 177 6.78 -7.76 19.61
C LEU A 177 7.28 -9.09 19.05
N ASN A 178 7.32 -9.19 17.72
CA ASN A 178 7.93 -10.32 17.06
C ASN A 178 9.48 -10.30 17.18
N ALA A 179 10.13 -11.40 16.81
CA ALA A 179 11.58 -11.56 16.98
C ALA A 179 12.43 -10.50 16.25
N ASP A 180 11.97 -10.00 15.10
CA ASP A 180 12.69 -8.96 14.37
C ASP A 180 12.46 -7.58 15.00
N GLN A 181 11.23 -7.25 15.40
CA GLN A 181 10.90 -6.01 16.13
C GLN A 181 11.69 -5.92 17.44
N GLN A 182 11.77 -7.02 18.20
CA GLN A 182 12.60 -7.10 19.39
C GLN A 182 14.08 -6.87 19.07
N ARG A 183 14.58 -7.42 17.96
CA ARG A 183 15.97 -7.21 17.55
C ARG A 183 16.24 -5.75 17.20
N TYR A 184 15.34 -5.11 16.46
CA TYR A 184 15.45 -3.69 16.10
C TYR A 184 15.39 -2.80 17.32
N LEU A 185 14.44 -3.05 18.24
CA LEU A 185 14.32 -2.31 19.49
C LEU A 185 15.59 -2.40 20.34
N ARG A 186 16.15 -3.61 20.51
CA ARG A 186 17.39 -3.81 21.27
C ARG A 186 18.57 -3.08 20.63
N PHE A 187 18.71 -3.20 19.31
CA PHE A 187 19.76 -2.50 18.58
C PHE A 187 19.62 -0.98 18.74
N ALA A 188 18.41 -0.42 18.57
CA ALA A 188 18.15 1.00 18.72
C ALA A 188 18.45 1.51 20.14
N ARG A 189 18.20 0.71 21.19
CA ARG A 189 18.55 1.04 22.58
C ARG A 189 20.06 1.10 22.80
N VAL A 190 20.80 0.11 22.29
CA VAL A 190 22.27 0.12 22.38
C VAL A 190 22.82 1.30 21.58
N LEU A 191 22.30 1.53 20.38
CA LEU A 191 22.71 2.64 19.53
C LEU A 191 22.43 3.99 20.19
N ALA A 192 21.27 4.19 20.81
CA ALA A 192 20.95 5.42 21.55
C ALA A 192 22.02 5.71 22.62
N ARG A 193 22.42 4.68 23.37
CA ARG A 193 23.46 4.78 24.39
C ARG A 193 24.82 5.13 23.81
N GLU A 194 25.22 4.49 22.71
CA GLU A 194 26.49 4.75 22.02
C GLU A 194 26.57 6.13 21.37
N LEU A 195 25.42 6.68 20.97
CA LEU A 195 25.30 8.04 20.43
C LEU A 195 25.09 9.10 21.51
N GLY A 196 25.03 8.72 22.79
CA GLY A 196 24.77 9.65 23.89
C GLY A 196 23.37 10.29 23.86
N ILE A 197 22.39 9.62 23.25
CA ILE A 197 20.99 10.07 23.21
C ILE A 197 20.34 9.73 24.55
N GLU A 198 20.13 10.75 25.39
CA GLU A 198 19.50 10.62 26.72
C GLU A 198 17.97 10.53 26.64
N ARG A 199 17.44 9.57 25.88
CA ARG A 199 15.99 9.31 25.75
C ARG A 199 15.72 7.81 25.78
N ASP A 200 14.60 7.43 26.39
CA ASP A 200 14.14 6.04 26.35
C ASP A 200 13.72 5.68 24.93
N VAL A 201 14.04 4.45 24.49
CA VAL A 201 13.64 3.95 23.18
C VAL A 201 12.59 2.85 23.32
N TYR A 202 11.46 3.05 22.65
CA TYR A 202 10.33 2.13 22.60
C TYR A 202 10.03 1.69 21.16
N TYR A 203 9.20 0.66 21.03
CA TYR A 203 8.62 0.25 19.77
C TYR A 203 7.16 0.69 19.71
N GLY A 204 6.69 1.02 18.51
CA GLY A 204 5.33 1.47 18.33
C GLY A 204 4.89 1.48 16.89
N GLU A 205 3.78 2.17 16.67
CA GLU A 205 3.09 2.23 15.41
C GLU A 205 2.92 3.69 15.00
N ALA A 206 3.36 3.99 13.78
CA ALA A 206 3.05 5.23 13.09
C ALA A 206 3.18 5.09 11.57
N SER A 207 2.69 6.10 10.85
CA SER A 207 3.01 6.29 9.43
C SER A 207 4.44 6.79 9.24
N ALA A 208 5.01 7.45 10.25
CA ALA A 208 6.41 7.86 10.27
C ALA A 208 7.33 6.71 10.72
N ASP A 209 8.59 6.77 10.28
CA ASP A 209 9.66 5.82 10.64
C ASP A 209 9.88 5.76 12.15
N ALA A 210 9.81 6.90 12.80
CA ALA A 210 9.82 7.02 14.23
C ALA A 210 9.10 8.30 14.65
N TRP A 211 8.91 8.44 15.95
CA TRP A 211 8.43 9.66 16.55
C TRP A 211 8.96 9.84 17.97
N THR A 212 8.98 11.07 18.47
CA THR A 212 9.50 11.45 19.78
C THR A 212 8.57 12.48 20.42
N ASP A 213 8.59 12.58 21.75
CA ASP A 213 8.04 13.73 22.46
C ASP A 213 9.02 14.93 22.51
N GLY A 214 10.22 14.76 21.93
CA GLY A 214 11.31 15.74 21.89
C GLY A 214 12.09 15.84 23.20
N ARG A 215 11.76 15.03 24.22
CA ARG A 215 12.32 15.21 25.57
C ARG A 215 12.71 13.92 26.25
N THR A 216 11.80 12.97 26.36
CA THR A 216 11.96 11.79 27.24
C THR A 216 12.08 10.50 26.45
N HIS A 217 11.49 10.41 25.26
CA HIS A 217 11.47 9.14 24.55
C HIS A 217 11.43 9.26 23.03
N ILE A 218 11.90 8.21 22.37
CA ILE A 218 11.83 7.96 20.93
C ILE A 218 11.09 6.63 20.75
N VAL A 219 10.20 6.55 19.77
CA VAL A 219 9.46 5.34 19.41
C VAL A 219 9.73 5.03 17.96
N ILE A 220 10.41 3.91 17.70
CA ILE A 220 10.66 3.42 16.35
C ILE A 220 9.48 2.55 15.87
N THR A 221 9.24 2.51 14.57
CA THR A 221 8.17 1.73 13.93
C THR A 221 8.73 0.71 12.95
N ASP A 222 7.85 -0.11 12.35
CA ASP A 222 8.26 -1.04 11.30
C ASP A 222 8.79 -0.31 10.04
N SER A 223 8.33 0.93 9.76
CA SER A 223 8.76 1.66 8.56
C SER A 223 10.18 2.24 8.67
N ALA A 224 10.75 2.32 9.88
CA ALA A 224 12.17 2.66 10.07
C ALA A 224 13.14 1.64 9.46
N VAL A 225 12.67 0.48 9.02
CA VAL A 225 13.50 -0.56 8.41
C VAL A 225 13.05 -0.83 6.98
N THR A 226 13.85 -0.36 6.02
CA THR A 226 13.50 -0.46 4.59
C THR A 226 13.88 -1.80 3.97
N SER A 227 14.73 -2.59 4.64
CA SER A 227 15.27 -3.85 4.13
C SER A 227 15.66 -4.80 5.24
N ARG A 228 15.51 -6.11 5.00
CA ARG A 228 15.98 -7.16 5.93
C ARG A 228 17.50 -7.35 5.93
N GLN A 229 18.21 -6.71 5.00
CA GLN A 229 19.68 -6.79 4.96
C GLN A 229 20.30 -6.09 6.16
N ARG A 230 21.11 -6.81 6.93
CA ARG A 230 21.67 -6.33 8.22
C ARG A 230 22.32 -4.96 8.15
N ALA A 231 23.22 -4.77 7.19
CA ALA A 231 23.93 -3.50 7.03
C ALA A 231 22.99 -2.33 6.70
N VAL A 232 21.88 -2.60 5.98
CA VAL A 232 20.92 -1.57 5.59
C VAL A 232 20.09 -1.16 6.79
N TRP A 233 19.40 -2.09 7.46
CA TRP A 233 18.53 -1.69 8.57
C TRP A 233 19.28 -1.13 9.78
N MET A 234 20.51 -1.57 10.05
CA MET A 234 21.33 -0.96 11.10
C MET A 234 21.64 0.51 10.79
N HIS A 235 21.90 0.82 9.52
CA HIS A 235 22.12 2.19 9.06
C HIS A 235 20.83 3.01 9.01
N ASP A 236 19.71 2.40 8.63
CA ASP A 236 18.39 3.05 8.68
C ASP A 236 18.09 3.50 10.12
N LEU A 237 18.24 2.60 11.10
CA LEU A 237 18.06 2.93 12.52
C LEU A 237 19.04 4.00 13.00
N TYR A 238 20.28 4.02 12.51
CA TYR A 238 21.23 5.10 12.82
C TYR A 238 20.72 6.47 12.37
N LEU A 239 20.24 6.59 11.13
CA LEU A 239 19.69 7.85 10.63
C LEU A 239 18.41 8.24 11.36
N VAL A 240 17.52 7.28 11.64
CA VAL A 240 16.26 7.51 12.37
C VAL A 240 16.53 8.00 13.79
N MET A 241 17.46 7.38 14.51
CA MET A 241 17.80 7.80 15.88
C MET A 241 18.38 9.23 15.91
N LEU A 242 19.24 9.59 14.97
CA LEU A 242 19.77 10.95 14.86
C LEU A 242 18.70 11.96 14.41
N HIS A 243 17.76 11.54 13.56
CA HIS A 243 16.62 12.38 13.15
C HIS A 243 15.76 12.73 14.36
N GLU A 244 15.34 11.74 15.13
CA GLU A 244 14.49 11.98 16.30
C GLU A 244 15.25 12.71 17.40
N ALA A 245 16.55 12.48 17.58
CA ALA A 245 17.39 13.24 18.50
C ALA A 245 17.49 14.74 18.12
N ALA A 246 17.35 15.09 16.84
CA ALA A 246 17.38 16.47 16.38
C ALA A 246 16.09 17.25 16.70
N HIS A 247 14.98 16.56 17.01
CA HIS A 247 13.76 17.20 17.50
C HIS A 247 13.89 17.61 18.97
N ASP A 248 13.51 18.84 19.28
CA ASP A 248 13.42 19.42 20.64
C ASP A 248 11.97 19.52 21.15
N THR A 249 11.02 19.11 20.31
CA THR A 249 9.57 19.12 20.54
C THR A 249 8.95 17.83 20.02
N SER A 250 7.68 17.59 20.35
CA SER A 250 6.94 16.41 19.89
C SER A 250 6.91 16.34 18.36
N SER A 251 7.27 15.19 17.80
CA SER A 251 7.15 14.92 16.36
C SER A 251 5.79 14.44 15.90
N ARG A 252 4.88 14.17 16.84
CA ARG A 252 3.51 13.74 16.54
C ARG A 252 2.69 14.79 15.76
N ASP A 253 2.92 16.07 16.03
CA ASP A 253 2.13 17.18 15.47
C ASP A 253 2.75 17.76 14.19
N ARG A 254 3.53 16.97 13.43
CA ARG A 254 4.31 17.41 12.25
C ARG A 254 5.12 18.69 12.54
N PRO A 255 6.07 18.66 13.50
CA PRO A 255 6.88 19.83 13.80
C PRO A 255 7.63 20.28 12.56
N SER A 256 7.77 21.59 12.41
CA SER A 256 8.47 22.17 11.27
C SER A 256 9.94 21.73 11.25
N HIS A 257 10.37 21.02 10.19
CA HIS A 257 11.78 20.79 9.85
C HIS A 257 12.47 22.09 9.36
N GLY A 258 12.38 23.14 10.16
CA GLY A 258 12.97 24.44 9.88
C GLY A 258 14.51 24.42 9.87
N HIS A 259 15.13 25.59 9.67
CA HIS A 259 16.58 25.70 9.58
C HIS A 259 17.31 25.14 10.82
N HIS A 260 16.76 25.32 12.02
CA HIS A 260 17.34 24.80 13.25
C HIS A 260 17.41 23.26 13.23
N PHE A 261 16.27 22.59 13.00
CA PHE A 261 16.22 21.14 12.87
C PHE A 261 17.23 20.64 11.82
N LYS A 262 17.21 21.21 10.61
CA LYS A 262 18.10 20.79 9.51
C LYS A 262 19.57 20.95 9.87
N SER A 263 19.92 22.03 10.57
CA SER A 263 21.29 22.27 11.05
C SER A 263 21.69 21.24 12.10
N THR A 264 20.84 21.00 13.11
CA THR A 264 21.11 20.05 14.18
C THR A 264 21.23 18.63 13.66
N PHE A 265 20.28 18.18 12.84
CA PHE A 265 20.35 16.85 12.22
C PHE A 265 21.62 16.67 11.39
N ARG A 266 21.96 17.67 10.56
CA ARG A 266 23.20 17.64 9.79
C ARG A 266 24.42 17.56 10.70
N SER A 267 24.50 18.37 11.76
CA SER A 267 25.60 18.33 12.72
C SER A 267 25.74 16.96 13.38
N LEU A 268 24.62 16.32 13.76
CA LEU A 268 24.63 14.98 14.35
C LEU A 268 25.13 13.91 13.36
N VAL A 269 24.68 13.96 12.10
CA VAL A 269 25.08 12.99 11.05
C VAL A 269 26.53 13.23 10.59
N GLU A 270 27.00 14.47 10.61
CA GLU A 270 28.37 14.83 10.24
C GLU A 270 29.38 14.70 11.38
N ASP A 271 28.92 14.50 12.62
CA ASP A 271 29.78 14.30 13.79
C ASP A 271 30.64 13.02 13.64
N PRO A 272 31.98 13.15 13.61
CA PRO A 272 32.88 12.00 13.52
C PRO A 272 32.75 11.01 14.68
N GLY A 273 32.40 11.48 15.87
CA GLY A 273 32.14 10.66 17.05
C GLY A 273 30.94 9.74 16.82
N ASN A 274 29.80 10.30 16.39
CA ASN A 274 28.60 9.51 16.10
C ASN A 274 28.86 8.44 15.02
N ARG A 275 29.62 8.79 13.97
CA ARG A 275 29.99 7.85 12.91
C ARG A 275 30.91 6.73 13.42
N SER A 276 31.85 7.07 14.29
CA SER A 276 32.79 6.11 14.88
C SER A 276 32.06 5.16 15.82
N SER A 277 31.22 5.68 16.72
CA SER A 277 30.40 4.86 17.62
C SER A 277 29.49 3.90 16.85
N PHE A 278 28.82 4.38 15.78
CA PHE A 278 28.00 3.50 14.94
C PHE A 278 28.83 2.40 14.26
N ALA A 279 29.98 2.76 13.67
CA ALA A 279 30.85 1.80 13.00
C ALA A 279 31.40 0.74 13.98
N GLU A 280 31.80 1.15 15.18
CA GLU A 280 32.28 0.25 16.24
C GLU A 280 31.18 -0.71 16.70
N LEU A 281 29.95 -0.21 16.93
CA LEU A 281 28.81 -1.07 17.28
C LEU A 281 28.48 -2.08 16.18
N VAL A 282 28.47 -1.65 14.91
CA VAL A 282 28.25 -2.54 13.77
C VAL A 282 29.34 -3.61 13.70
N GLN A 283 30.60 -3.24 13.91
CA GLN A 283 31.71 -4.18 13.90
C GLN A 283 31.59 -5.20 15.03
N GLN A 284 31.25 -4.78 16.26
CA GLN A 284 30.98 -5.68 17.38
C GLN A 284 29.85 -6.66 17.08
N VAL A 285 28.74 -6.19 16.50
CA VAL A 285 27.62 -7.05 16.10
C VAL A 285 28.03 -8.06 15.02
N VAL A 286 28.89 -7.66 14.08
CA VAL A 286 29.41 -8.54 13.04
C VAL A 286 30.33 -9.62 13.62
N ASP A 287 31.20 -9.25 14.56
CA ASP A 287 32.21 -10.14 15.13
C ASP A 287 31.64 -11.09 16.19
N GLU A 288 30.76 -10.60 17.06
CA GLU A 288 30.29 -11.31 18.26
C GLU A 288 28.82 -11.75 18.18
N GLY A 289 28.05 -11.19 17.24
CA GLY A 289 26.63 -11.43 17.08
C GLY A 289 25.74 -10.61 18.03
N PHE A 290 24.47 -10.45 17.65
CA PHE A 290 23.50 -9.63 18.39
C PHE A 290 23.30 -10.05 19.85
N GLY A 291 23.19 -11.36 20.14
CA GLY A 291 22.92 -11.84 21.49
C GLY A 291 24.00 -11.42 22.49
N SER A 292 25.26 -11.68 22.15
CA SER A 292 26.43 -11.34 22.97
C SER A 292 26.53 -9.84 23.24
N VAL A 293 26.37 -9.03 22.18
CA VAL A 293 26.41 -7.55 22.29
C VAL A 293 25.29 -7.06 23.19
N PHE A 294 24.04 -7.50 22.98
CA PHE A 294 22.90 -7.03 23.77
C PHE A 294 23.00 -7.43 25.25
N GLU A 295 23.51 -8.63 25.55
CA GLU A 295 23.80 -9.05 26.92
C GLU A 295 24.83 -8.15 27.60
N TRP A 296 25.91 -7.77 26.91
CA TRP A 296 26.93 -6.86 27.45
C TRP A 296 26.34 -5.50 27.85
N TYR A 297 25.40 -4.99 27.06
CA TYR A 297 24.70 -3.74 27.35
C TYR A 297 23.55 -3.87 28.36
N GLY A 298 23.23 -5.07 28.83
CA GLY A 298 22.12 -5.33 29.74
C GLY A 298 20.74 -5.18 29.10
N VAL A 299 20.65 -5.19 27.77
CA VAL A 299 19.40 -5.15 27.00
C VAL A 299 18.98 -6.60 26.72
N GLY A 300 18.72 -7.35 27.79
CA GLY A 300 18.60 -8.82 27.77
C GLY A 300 17.36 -9.38 27.05
N CYS A 301 17.49 -10.65 26.63
CA CYS A 301 16.54 -11.52 25.89
C CYS A 301 15.07 -11.39 26.27
#